data_AF-A0A7W1PQP8-F1
#
_entry.id   AF-A0A7W1PQP8-F1
#
_cell.length_a   1.000
_cell.length_b   1.000
_cell.length_c   1.000
_cell.angle_alpha   90.00
_cell.angle_beta   90.00
_cell.angle_gamma   90.00
#
_symmetry.space_group_name_H-M   'P 1'
#
loop_
_entity.id
_entity.type
_entity.pdbx_description
1 polymer ?
#
loop_
_entity_poly.entity_id
_entity_poly.type
_entity_poly.pdbx_seq_one_letter_code
_entity_poly.pdbx_strand_id
1 'polypeptide(L)' 'MAIKGSLKEASLPDVIQLLFLGRRTGCLALADRHNFGTIYFDEGHIV' A
#
# COMPACT_ATOMS: atom_id res chain seq x y z
N MET A 1 -4.14 -0.64 11.02
CA MET A 1 -4.32 0.79 10.66
C MET A 1 -4.66 0.86 9.18
N ALA A 2 -5.61 1.69 8.78
CA ALA A 2 -5.90 1.92 7.38
C ALA A 2 -5.13 3.16 6.92
N ILE A 3 -4.19 2.99 5.98
CA ILE A 3 -3.67 4.13 5.22
C ILE A 3 -4.71 4.42 4.15
N LYS A 4 -5.26 5.63 4.15
CA LYS A 4 -6.21 6.12 3.13
C LYS A 4 -5.73 7.48 2.67
N GLY A 5 -5.54 7.63 1.37
CA GLY A 5 -5.01 8.85 0.77
C GLY A 5 -4.92 8.72 -0.75
N SER A 6 -4.40 9.77 -1.39
CA SER A 6 -4.22 9.82 -2.84
C SER A 6 -2.77 9.54 -3.21
N LEU A 7 -2.54 8.83 -4.33
CA LEU A 7 -1.18 8.66 -4.88
C LEU A 7 -0.55 9.99 -5.36
N LYS A 8 -1.33 11.08 -5.40
CA LYS A 8 -0.82 12.45 -5.64
C LYS A 8 -0.14 13.07 -4.41
N GLU A 9 -0.46 12.57 -3.21
CA GLU A 9 0.08 13.08 -1.94
C GLU A 9 1.35 12.30 -1.54
N ALA A 10 1.38 11.00 -1.83
CA ALA A 10 2.55 10.13 -1.66
C ALA A 10 2.58 9.12 -2.79
N SER A 11 3.75 8.90 -3.40
CA SER A 11 3.86 7.95 -4.50
C SER A 11 3.65 6.51 -4.00
N LEU A 12 3.22 5.61 -4.90
CA LEU A 12 3.03 4.20 -4.54
C LEU A 12 4.30 3.56 -3.97
N PRO A 13 5.51 3.73 -4.56
CA PRO A 13 6.75 3.23 -3.98
C PRO A 13 7.00 3.73 -2.54
N ASP A 14 6.73 5.01 -2.26
CA ASP A 14 6.93 5.58 -0.92
C ASP A 14 6.00 4.92 0.10
N VAL A 15 4.72 4.70 -0.27
CA VAL A 15 3.75 4.01 0.59
C VAL A 15 4.18 2.57 0.85
N ILE A 16 4.61 1.84 -0.19
CA ILE A 16 5.11 0.47 -0.05
C ILE A 16 6.32 0.43 0.88
N GLN A 17 7.28 1.35 0.71
CA GLN A 17 8.44 1.44 1.58
C GLN A 17 8.05 1.71 3.04
N LEU A 18 7.09 2.60 3.27
CA LEU A 18 6.61 2.94 4.61
C LEU A 18 5.93 1.73 5.28
N LEU A 19 5.17 0.94 4.52
CA LEU A 19 4.55 -0.30 4.99
C LEU A 19 5.59 -1.38 5.32
N PHE A 20 6.63 -1.51 4.49
CA PHE A 20 7.76 -2.43 4.72
C PHE A 20 8.52 -2.06 6.01
N LEU A 21 8.97 -0.81 6.14
CA LEU A 21 9.69 -0.32 7.32
C LEU A 21 8.86 -0.45 8.60
N GLY A 22 7.55 -0.25 8.49
CA GLY A 22 6.60 -0.42 9.59
C GLY A 22 6.21 -1.87 9.90
N ARG A 23 6.79 -2.86 9.20
CA ARG A 23 6.49 -4.31 9.30
C ARG A 23 4.98 -4.59 9.32
N ARG A 24 4.24 -3.93 8.44
CA ARG A 24 2.77 -4.05 8.42
C ARG A 24 2.35 -5.37 7.76
N THR A 25 1.43 -6.09 8.41
CA THR A 25 0.65 -7.17 7.79
C THR A 25 -0.72 -6.62 7.39
N GLY A 26 -1.19 -6.95 6.19
CA GLY A 26 -2.52 -6.57 5.72
C GLY A 26 -2.63 -6.43 4.22
N CYS A 27 -3.59 -5.63 3.78
CA CYS A 27 -3.95 -5.43 2.38
C CYS A 27 -3.89 -3.95 2.03
N LEU A 28 -3.15 -3.61 0.99
CA LEU A 28 -3.15 -2.30 0.34
C LEU A 28 -4.01 -2.38 -0.92
N ALA A 29 -5.22 -1.85 -0.84
CA ALA A 29 -6.11 -1.71 -2.00
C ALA A 29 -5.78 -0.42 -2.76
N LEU A 30 -5.62 -0.53 -4.07
CA LEU A 30 -5.32 0.56 -4.99
C LEU A 30 -6.44 0.65 -6.02
N ALA A 31 -6.93 1.85 -6.25
CA ALA A 31 -7.94 2.10 -7.26
C ALA A 31 -7.65 3.41 -7.99
N ASP A 32 -7.84 3.38 -9.29
CA ASP A 32 -7.94 4.52 -10.19
C ASP A 32 -9.25 4.38 -11.00
N ARG A 33 -9.62 5.40 -11.79
CA ARG A 33 -10.88 5.43 -12.55
C ARG A 33 -11.20 4.16 -13.34
N HIS A 34 -10.18 3.48 -13.87
CA HIS A 34 -10.38 2.27 -14.69
C HIS A 34 -9.63 1.04 -14.17
N ASN A 35 -8.74 1.21 -13.18
CA ASN A 35 -7.83 0.14 -12.75
C ASN A 35 -8.00 -0.07 -11.26
N PHE A 36 -7.98 -1.33 -10.84
CA PHE A 36 -7.97 -1.72 -9.44
C PHE A 36 -6.90 -2.77 -9.22
N GLY A 37 -6.24 -2.71 -8.07
CA GLY A 37 -5.17 -3.60 -7.70
C GLY A 37 -5.13 -3.80 -6.19
N THR A 38 -4.54 -4.90 -5.76
CA THR A 38 -4.37 -5.19 -4.35
C THR A 38 -2.98 -5.78 -4.14
N ILE A 39 -2.30 -5.30 -3.10
CA ILE A 39 -1.00 -5.81 -2.67
C ILE A 39 -1.18 -6.32 -1.25
N TYR A 40 -0.85 -7.58 -1.02
CA TYR A 40 -0.86 -8.17 0.31
C TYR A 40 0.51 -8.06 0.94
N PHE A 41 0.52 -7.81 2.23
CA PHE A 41 1.73 -7.73 3.03
C PHE A 41 1.65 -8.69 4.21
N ASP A 42 2.77 -9.35 4.50
CA ASP A 42 2.99 -10.10 5.73
C ASP A 42 4.33 -9.71 6.37
N GLU A 43 4.27 -9.20 7.60
CA GLU A 43 5.41 -8.65 8.35
C GLU A 43 6.24 -7.62 7.55
N GLY A 44 5.61 -6.88 6.64
CA GLY A 44 6.23 -5.90 5.75
C GLY A 44 6.65 -6.44 4.38
N HIS A 45 6.63 -7.76 4.16
CA HIS A 45 6.94 -8.38 2.87
C HIS A 45 5.71 -8.50 1.98
N ILE A 46 5.88 -8.35 0.66
CA ILE A 46 4.80 -8.56 -0.31
C ILE A 46 4.62 -10.06 -0.56
N VAL A 47 3.37 -10.55 -0.53
CA VAL A 47 2.99 -11.96 -0.74
C VAL A 47 1.84 -12.15 -1.73
#